data_AF-D9UIC1-F1
#
_entry.id   AF-D9UIC1-F1
#
_cell.length_a   1.000
_cell.length_b   1.000
_cell.length_c   1.000
_cell.angle_alpha   90.00
_cell.angle_beta   90.00
_cell.angle_gamma   90.00
#
_symmetry.space_group_name_H-M   'P 1'
#
loop_
_entity.id
_entity.type
_entity.pdbx_description
1 polymer ?
#
loop_
_entity_poly.entity_id
_entity_poly.type
_entity_poly.pdbx_seq_one_letter_code
_entity_poly.pdbx_strand_id
1 'polypeptide(L)'
;MNDRESDWQGTPYAFGSIWNFGGHTALGANTRDWVDLYPRWRDRSGSRLSGIALMPEAADNNPAAFELFAELPWTEGPVDLTDWFREYARVRYGGSDAHAEAAWDILRTTVYGTRRDDRWSEPADGLFGARPALDAVSAGKWSPKALRYPAASFEPALDELLSVRAELRDSATYRRDLLDVARQALANRSRTLLPRLAAAYKAKNQAEFARLGRRWIALIDLLEQLVATDENHLLGRWVESARAWGGSAREKSQLQYDALSLLTTWGTRQGADAGLRDYANREWSGLVGGLYRLRWGTYIDELSAALKEGRKPVAVDWFALEDRWTRNPGTLATQPRGQVHQVAEEVARALARAD
;
A
#
# COMPACT_ATOMS: atom_id res chain seq x y z
N MET A 1 -12.53 18.39 -26.47
CA MET A 1 -11.46 17.45 -26.06
C MET A 1 -10.30 17.71 -26.99
N ASN A 2 -9.09 17.89 -26.46
CA ASN A 2 -7.90 18.06 -27.27
C ASN A 2 -7.71 16.81 -28.15
N ASP A 3 -7.48 17.06 -29.44
CA ASP A 3 -7.26 16.03 -30.44
C ASP A 3 -5.78 15.64 -30.41
N ARG A 4 -5.43 14.51 -29.77
CA ARG A 4 -4.02 14.06 -29.63
C ARG A 4 -3.33 13.93 -30.98
N GLU A 5 -4.07 13.50 -31.99
CA GLU A 5 -3.59 13.37 -33.35
C GLU A 5 -3.16 14.72 -33.92
N SER A 6 -3.87 15.81 -33.60
CA SER A 6 -3.50 17.17 -33.98
C SER A 6 -2.37 17.71 -33.09
N ASP A 7 -2.50 17.58 -31.77
CA ASP A 7 -1.53 18.09 -30.80
C ASP A 7 -0.13 17.47 -31.00
N TRP A 8 -0.08 16.21 -31.45
CA TRP A 8 1.16 15.46 -31.68
C TRP A 8 1.49 15.29 -33.17
N GLN A 9 0.85 16.05 -34.05
CA GLN A 9 1.15 16.11 -35.50
C GLN A 9 1.17 14.71 -36.17
N GLY A 10 0.24 13.84 -35.79
CA GLY A 10 0.12 12.49 -36.34
C GLY A 10 1.15 11.49 -35.81
N THR A 11 1.98 11.85 -34.82
CA THR A 11 2.94 10.94 -34.19
C THR A 11 2.21 9.77 -33.52
N PRO A 12 2.58 8.51 -33.82
CA PRO A 12 2.03 7.34 -33.13
C PRO A 12 2.28 7.38 -31.63
N TYR A 13 1.33 6.88 -30.86
CA TYR A 13 1.40 6.90 -29.40
C TYR A 13 0.83 5.64 -28.75
N ALA A 14 1.09 5.48 -27.46
CA ALA A 14 0.56 4.38 -26.65
C ALA A 14 -0.40 4.88 -25.58
N PHE A 15 -1.39 4.06 -25.23
CA PHE A 15 -2.29 4.30 -24.11
C PHE A 15 -1.56 3.88 -22.83
N GLY A 16 -1.21 4.87 -22.02
CA GLY A 16 -0.38 4.64 -20.83
C GLY A 16 -1.17 4.63 -19.53
N SER A 17 -0.73 3.82 -18.57
CA SER A 17 -1.15 3.97 -17.18
C SER A 17 -0.01 3.76 -16.20
N ILE A 18 -0.09 4.52 -15.10
CA ILE A 18 0.79 4.49 -13.94
C ILE A 18 -0.10 4.46 -12.70
N TRP A 19 -0.29 3.28 -12.11
CA TRP A 19 -1.10 3.13 -10.88
C TRP A 19 -0.25 3.13 -9.61
N ASN A 20 1.08 3.09 -9.75
CA ASN A 20 1.99 2.95 -8.63
C ASN A 20 3.19 3.89 -8.79
N PHE A 21 3.43 4.71 -7.75
CA PHE A 21 4.59 5.57 -7.62
C PHE A 21 5.40 5.11 -6.40
N GLY A 22 6.72 5.20 -6.49
CA GLY A 22 7.65 4.81 -5.44
C GLY A 22 7.64 3.33 -5.08
N GLY A 23 6.73 2.50 -5.61
CA GLY A 23 6.49 1.12 -5.20
C GLY A 23 5.61 0.95 -3.97
N HIS A 24 4.74 1.91 -3.65
CA HIS A 24 3.84 1.81 -2.50
C HIS A 24 3.07 0.48 -2.51
N THR A 25 2.85 -0.11 -1.33
CA THR A 25 2.18 -1.41 -1.20
C THR A 25 0.65 -1.30 -1.36
N ALA A 26 0.11 -0.09 -1.46
CA ALA A 26 -1.33 0.16 -1.53
C ALA A 26 -2.01 -0.55 -2.74
N LEU A 27 -3.18 -1.13 -2.48
CA LEU A 27 -4.01 -1.72 -3.51
C LEU A 27 -4.83 -0.64 -4.23
N GLY A 28 -4.81 -0.68 -5.54
CA GLY A 28 -5.75 0.03 -6.38
C GLY A 28 -5.22 0.42 -7.75
N ALA A 29 -6.17 0.64 -8.65
CA ALA A 29 -5.94 1.15 -9.99
C ALA A 29 -7.27 1.67 -10.54
N ASN A 30 -7.20 2.62 -11.49
CA ASN A 30 -8.40 3.18 -12.11
C ASN A 30 -8.92 2.29 -13.26
N THR A 31 -9.27 1.03 -12.96
CA THR A 31 -9.60 0.03 -13.99
C THR A 31 -10.76 0.45 -14.88
N ARG A 32 -11.74 1.16 -14.31
CA ARG A 32 -12.89 1.72 -15.03
C ARG A 32 -12.45 2.68 -16.13
N ASP A 33 -11.47 3.53 -15.86
CA ASP A 33 -10.98 4.48 -16.85
C ASP A 33 -10.27 3.78 -18.00
N TRP A 34 -9.63 2.64 -17.75
CA TRP A 34 -8.93 1.87 -18.77
C TRP A 34 -9.91 1.26 -19.79
N VAL A 35 -10.90 0.53 -19.29
CA VAL A 35 -11.92 -0.11 -20.13
C VAL A 35 -12.84 0.91 -20.81
N ASP A 36 -13.03 2.10 -20.21
CA ASP A 36 -13.81 3.18 -20.80
C ASP A 36 -13.03 3.94 -21.90
N LEU A 37 -11.74 4.23 -21.69
CA LEU A 37 -10.97 5.13 -22.56
C LEU A 37 -10.22 4.42 -23.67
N TYR A 38 -9.63 3.26 -23.40
CA TYR A 38 -8.80 2.54 -24.38
C TYR A 38 -9.54 2.26 -25.69
N PRO A 39 -10.72 1.59 -25.69
CA PRO A 39 -11.46 1.34 -26.94
C PRO A 39 -11.89 2.64 -27.62
N ARG A 40 -12.29 3.68 -26.86
CA ARG A 40 -12.63 4.99 -27.44
C ARG A 40 -11.47 5.65 -28.18
N TRP A 41 -10.24 5.43 -27.73
CA TRP A 41 -9.06 6.00 -28.38
C TRP A 41 -8.60 5.12 -29.54
N ARG A 42 -8.64 3.79 -29.38
CA ARG A 42 -8.29 2.82 -30.42
C ARG A 42 -9.22 2.90 -31.62
N ASP A 43 -10.53 2.93 -31.38
CA ASP A 43 -11.56 2.76 -32.40
C ASP A 43 -11.99 4.10 -33.03
N ARG A 44 -11.39 5.21 -32.60
CA ARG A 44 -11.62 6.53 -33.19
C ARG A 44 -11.09 6.57 -34.63
N SER A 45 -11.89 7.09 -35.56
CA SER A 45 -11.45 7.30 -36.95
C SER A 45 -10.20 8.17 -37.02
N GLY A 46 -9.17 7.68 -37.70
CA GLY A 46 -7.88 8.36 -37.84
C GLY A 46 -6.96 8.27 -36.62
N SER A 47 -7.29 7.44 -35.63
CA SER A 47 -6.46 7.23 -34.43
C SER A 47 -5.02 6.87 -34.79
N ARG A 48 -4.08 7.46 -34.06
CA ARG A 48 -2.65 7.11 -34.10
C ARG A 48 -2.21 6.26 -32.91
N LEU A 49 -3.16 5.75 -32.13
CA LEU A 49 -2.89 4.81 -31.06
C LEU A 49 -2.32 3.50 -31.64
N SER A 50 -1.12 3.11 -31.20
CA SER A 50 -0.36 1.98 -31.74
C SER A 50 0.07 0.99 -30.65
N GLY A 51 -0.53 1.04 -29.46
CA GLY A 51 -0.24 0.12 -28.37
C GLY A 51 -0.62 0.64 -26.99
N ILE A 52 -0.14 -0.06 -25.97
CA ILE A 52 -0.27 0.31 -24.56
C ILE A 52 1.11 0.56 -23.95
N ALA A 53 1.15 1.29 -22.83
CA ALA A 53 2.36 1.53 -22.04
C ALA A 53 2.07 1.29 -20.55
N LEU A 54 2.57 0.17 -20.02
CA LEU A 54 2.60 -0.12 -18.59
C LEU A 54 3.77 0.63 -17.95
N MET A 55 3.47 1.62 -17.09
CA MET A 55 4.49 2.50 -16.52
C MET A 55 4.43 2.62 -14.98
N PRO A 56 4.18 1.55 -14.20
CA PRO A 56 4.33 1.65 -12.75
C PRO A 56 5.80 1.87 -12.37
N GLU A 57 6.09 2.68 -11.36
CA GLU A 57 7.48 2.82 -10.85
C GLU A 57 7.98 1.52 -10.20
N ALA A 58 7.07 0.72 -9.64
CA ALA A 58 7.31 -0.70 -9.31
C ALA A 58 6.08 -1.55 -9.65
N ALA A 59 6.32 -2.71 -10.27
CA ALA A 59 5.27 -3.59 -10.81
C ALA A 59 4.97 -4.83 -9.94
N ASP A 60 5.60 -4.96 -8.78
CA ASP A 60 5.46 -6.08 -7.83
C ASP A 60 4.20 -5.98 -6.94
N ASN A 61 3.16 -5.29 -7.43
CA ASN A 61 1.89 -5.06 -6.75
C ASN A 61 0.73 -5.06 -7.76
N ASN A 62 -0.50 -5.19 -7.25
CA ASN A 62 -1.73 -5.08 -8.04
C ASN A 62 -1.78 -5.99 -9.29
N PRO A 63 -1.65 -7.32 -9.14
CA PRO A 63 -1.59 -8.24 -10.27
C PRO A 63 -2.83 -8.19 -11.17
N ALA A 64 -4.02 -7.96 -10.60
CA ALA A 64 -5.25 -7.79 -11.38
C ALA A 64 -5.20 -6.56 -12.29
N ALA A 65 -4.60 -5.47 -11.80
CA ALA A 65 -4.43 -4.25 -12.57
C ALA A 65 -3.44 -4.46 -13.73
N PHE A 66 -2.33 -5.16 -13.47
CA PHE A 66 -1.37 -5.53 -14.50
C PHE A 66 -2.02 -6.38 -15.60
N GLU A 67 -2.73 -7.45 -15.22
CA GLU A 67 -3.36 -8.40 -16.13
C GLU A 67 -4.42 -7.72 -17.00
N LEU A 68 -5.39 -7.02 -16.38
CA LEU A 68 -6.43 -6.31 -17.11
C LEU A 68 -5.85 -5.33 -18.13
N PHE A 69 -4.84 -4.54 -17.74
CA PHE A 69 -4.25 -3.55 -18.63
C PHE A 69 -3.48 -4.21 -19.78
N ALA A 70 -2.77 -5.30 -19.52
CA ALA A 70 -2.04 -6.07 -20.53
C ALA A 70 -2.98 -6.77 -21.53
N GLU A 71 -4.21 -7.09 -21.13
CA GLU A 71 -5.22 -7.70 -21.98
C GLU A 71 -5.90 -6.72 -22.94
N LEU A 72 -5.95 -5.41 -22.62
CA LEU A 72 -6.68 -4.41 -23.41
C LEU A 72 -6.44 -4.50 -24.94
N PRO A 73 -5.20 -4.64 -25.46
CA PRO A 73 -4.95 -4.72 -26.90
C PRO A 73 -5.62 -5.93 -27.59
N TRP A 74 -5.94 -6.97 -26.83
CA TRP A 74 -6.51 -8.23 -27.30
C TRP A 74 -8.03 -8.29 -27.17
N THR A 75 -8.67 -7.23 -26.70
CA THR A 75 -10.12 -7.18 -26.50
C THR A 75 -10.83 -6.68 -27.77
N GLU A 76 -11.77 -7.45 -28.31
CA GLU A 76 -12.53 -7.07 -29.52
C GLU A 76 -13.74 -6.16 -29.25
N GLY A 77 -13.91 -5.67 -28.02
CA GLY A 77 -15.06 -4.88 -27.60
C GLY A 77 -14.98 -4.36 -26.17
N PRO A 78 -16.08 -3.83 -25.61
CA PRO A 78 -16.11 -3.37 -24.24
C PRO A 78 -15.84 -4.52 -23.26
N VAL A 79 -15.05 -4.25 -22.23
CA VAL A 79 -14.76 -5.21 -21.16
C VAL A 79 -15.76 -4.98 -20.02
N ASP A 80 -16.56 -6.00 -19.70
CA ASP A 80 -17.39 -5.99 -18.49
C ASP A 80 -16.52 -6.33 -17.28
N LEU A 81 -16.26 -5.34 -16.42
CA LEU A 81 -15.43 -5.53 -15.24
C LEU A 81 -16.05 -6.50 -14.23
N THR A 82 -17.37 -6.64 -14.17
CA THR A 82 -18.04 -7.57 -13.26
C THR A 82 -17.70 -9.00 -13.66
N ASP A 83 -17.85 -9.32 -14.94
CA ASP A 83 -17.51 -10.65 -15.47
C ASP A 83 -16.01 -10.88 -15.46
N TRP A 84 -15.21 -9.87 -15.80
CA TRP A 84 -13.74 -9.97 -15.79
C TRP A 84 -13.20 -10.28 -14.40
N PHE A 85 -13.63 -9.57 -13.35
CA PHE A 85 -13.15 -9.83 -11.99
C PHE A 85 -13.67 -11.16 -11.41
N ARG A 86 -14.88 -11.60 -11.81
CA ARG A 86 -15.40 -12.94 -11.47
C ARG A 86 -14.50 -14.02 -12.06
N GLU A 87 -14.19 -13.89 -13.35
CA GLU A 87 -13.33 -14.84 -14.07
C GLU A 87 -11.89 -14.81 -13.55
N TYR A 88 -11.36 -13.62 -13.26
CA TYR A 88 -10.05 -13.43 -12.66
C TYR A 88 -9.91 -14.21 -11.36
N ALA A 89 -10.88 -14.11 -10.44
CA ALA A 89 -10.90 -14.86 -9.18
C ALA A 89 -10.82 -16.38 -9.43
N ARG A 90 -11.64 -16.88 -10.38
CA ARG A 90 -11.72 -18.29 -10.73
C ARG A 90 -10.40 -18.82 -11.27
N VAL A 91 -9.83 -18.15 -12.27
CA VAL A 91 -8.57 -18.57 -12.92
C VAL A 91 -7.42 -18.46 -11.94
N ARG A 92 -7.35 -17.36 -11.19
CA ARG A 92 -6.28 -17.08 -10.23
C ARG A 92 -6.19 -18.10 -9.10
N TYR A 93 -7.32 -18.59 -8.59
CA TYR A 93 -7.35 -19.58 -7.51
C TYR A 93 -7.45 -21.03 -8.01
N GLY A 94 -7.69 -21.24 -9.30
CA GLY A 94 -7.79 -22.57 -9.91
C GLY A 94 -9.16 -23.24 -9.78
N GLY A 95 -10.21 -22.47 -9.45
CA GLY A 95 -11.58 -22.99 -9.40
C GLY A 95 -12.61 -21.95 -8.95
N SER A 96 -13.88 -22.18 -9.29
CA SER A 96 -14.99 -21.29 -8.91
C SER A 96 -15.31 -21.41 -7.42
N ASP A 97 -15.49 -20.28 -6.75
CA ASP A 97 -15.87 -20.19 -5.34
C ASP A 97 -16.66 -18.90 -5.12
N ALA A 98 -17.86 -18.99 -4.55
CA ALA A 98 -18.75 -17.85 -4.42
C ALA A 98 -18.19 -16.73 -3.53
N HIS A 99 -17.40 -17.09 -2.51
CA HIS A 99 -16.75 -16.13 -1.63
C HIS A 99 -15.58 -15.45 -2.33
N ALA A 100 -14.80 -16.18 -3.14
CA ALA A 100 -13.76 -15.58 -3.97
C ALA A 100 -14.36 -14.55 -4.95
N GLU A 101 -15.44 -14.91 -5.63
CA GLU A 101 -16.13 -14.01 -6.57
C GLU A 101 -16.69 -12.77 -5.85
N ALA A 102 -17.30 -12.94 -4.68
CA ALA A 102 -17.79 -11.84 -3.86
C ALA A 102 -16.67 -10.90 -3.39
N ALA A 103 -15.55 -11.45 -2.90
CA ALA A 103 -14.39 -10.66 -2.51
C ALA A 103 -13.89 -9.79 -3.66
N TRP A 104 -13.72 -10.37 -4.86
CA TRP A 104 -13.23 -9.65 -6.03
C TRP A 104 -14.23 -8.64 -6.56
N ASP A 105 -15.54 -8.85 -6.40
CA ASP A 105 -16.55 -7.83 -6.70
C ASP A 105 -16.46 -6.60 -5.76
N ILE A 106 -16.17 -6.84 -4.47
CA ILE A 106 -15.91 -5.77 -3.51
C ILE A 106 -14.63 -5.01 -3.88
N LEU A 107 -13.54 -5.71 -4.24
CA LEU A 107 -12.30 -5.08 -4.70
C LEU A 107 -12.51 -4.25 -5.98
N ARG A 108 -13.28 -4.78 -6.93
CA ARG A 108 -13.70 -4.10 -8.17
C ARG A 108 -14.45 -2.81 -7.92
N THR A 109 -15.31 -2.76 -6.90
CA THR A 109 -16.10 -1.55 -6.59
C THR A 109 -15.38 -0.58 -5.66
N THR A 110 -14.32 -1.02 -4.97
CA THR A 110 -13.49 -0.22 -4.05
C THR A 110 -12.14 0.15 -4.67
N VAL A 111 -11.07 -0.59 -4.34
CA VAL A 111 -9.68 -0.29 -4.72
C VAL A 111 -9.45 -0.26 -6.23
N TYR A 112 -10.13 -1.12 -6.99
CA TYR A 112 -10.06 -1.13 -8.45
C TYR A 112 -11.18 -0.32 -9.11
N GLY A 113 -12.11 0.23 -8.32
CA GLY A 113 -13.29 0.96 -8.79
C GLY A 113 -13.09 2.48 -8.87
N THR A 114 -11.89 2.96 -8.55
CA THR A 114 -11.57 4.39 -8.53
C THR A 114 -11.50 4.98 -9.94
N ARG A 115 -11.63 6.31 -10.01
CA ARG A 115 -11.53 7.09 -11.26
C ARG A 115 -10.53 8.21 -11.11
N ARG A 116 -10.05 8.71 -12.24
CA ARG A 116 -9.07 9.82 -12.34
C ARG A 116 -9.70 11.22 -12.28
N ASP A 117 -10.97 11.34 -11.93
CA ASP A 117 -11.70 12.63 -11.92
C ASP A 117 -11.06 13.64 -10.95
N ASP A 118 -10.45 13.14 -9.88
CA ASP A 118 -9.66 13.88 -8.91
C ASP A 118 -8.17 14.03 -9.28
N ARG A 119 -7.82 13.64 -10.51
CA ARG A 119 -6.46 13.65 -11.10
C ARG A 119 -5.47 12.68 -10.45
N TRP A 120 -5.93 11.75 -9.61
CA TRP A 120 -5.09 10.69 -9.06
C TRP A 120 -5.15 9.42 -9.90
N SER A 121 -3.99 8.82 -10.15
CA SER A 121 -3.89 7.49 -10.73
C SER A 121 -3.52 6.42 -9.70
N GLU A 122 -2.80 6.79 -8.64
CA GLU A 122 -2.44 5.90 -7.53
C GLU A 122 -3.48 5.87 -6.39
N PRO A 123 -3.56 4.78 -5.62
CA PRO A 123 -4.37 4.72 -4.41
C PRO A 123 -3.74 5.54 -3.25
N ALA A 124 -4.53 5.79 -2.20
CA ALA A 124 -4.01 6.47 -1.01
C ALA A 124 -3.27 5.49 -0.08
N ASP A 125 -2.11 5.89 0.41
CA ASP A 125 -1.33 5.10 1.38
C ASP A 125 -2.05 4.93 2.73
N GLY A 126 -1.66 3.89 3.47
CA GLY A 126 -1.87 3.82 4.91
C GLY A 126 -1.05 4.88 5.66
N LEU A 127 -1.47 5.23 6.88
CA LEU A 127 -0.81 6.25 7.70
C LEU A 127 0.19 5.67 8.70
N PHE A 128 0.28 4.34 8.86
CA PHE A 128 1.30 3.72 9.69
C PHE A 128 2.72 4.01 9.17
N GLY A 129 2.90 4.06 7.85
CA GLY A 129 4.16 4.43 7.20
C GLY A 129 4.44 5.94 7.14
N ALA A 130 3.56 6.81 7.66
CA ALA A 130 3.80 8.25 7.66
C ALA A 130 4.74 8.67 8.79
N ARG A 131 5.52 9.74 8.57
CA ARG A 131 6.11 10.50 9.70
C ARG A 131 4.97 10.95 10.63
N PRO A 132 5.02 10.63 11.93
CA PRO A 132 3.91 10.86 12.83
C PRO A 132 3.53 12.33 12.97
N ALA A 133 2.24 12.60 12.77
CA ALA A 133 1.57 13.83 13.13
C ALA A 133 0.07 13.51 13.34
N LEU A 134 -0.59 14.22 14.26
CA LEU A 134 -2.03 14.02 14.49
C LEU A 134 -2.91 14.43 13.29
N ASP A 135 -2.36 15.23 12.37
CA ASP A 135 -2.99 15.69 11.13
C ASP A 135 -2.36 15.06 9.87
N ALA A 136 -1.58 13.99 10.01
CA ALA A 136 -1.01 13.29 8.86
C ALA A 136 -2.12 12.74 7.94
N VAL A 137 -2.01 13.05 6.66
CA VAL A 137 -2.99 12.66 5.62
C VAL A 137 -2.39 11.77 4.53
N SER A 138 -1.07 11.61 4.52
CA SER A 138 -0.33 10.74 3.60
C SER A 138 1.03 10.36 4.19
N ALA A 139 1.58 9.21 3.77
CA ALA A 139 2.97 8.84 4.06
C ALA A 139 3.93 9.56 3.11
N GLY A 140 3.77 9.33 1.80
CA GLY A 140 4.46 10.11 0.77
C GLY A 140 3.90 11.54 0.66
N LYS A 141 4.76 12.52 0.36
CA LYS A 141 4.33 13.91 0.15
C LYS A 141 3.31 14.04 -0.98
N TRP A 142 3.50 13.26 -2.05
CA TRP A 142 2.69 13.32 -3.26
C TRP A 142 1.59 12.26 -3.35
N SER A 143 1.38 11.43 -2.33
CA SER A 143 0.29 10.46 -2.35
C SER A 143 -1.08 11.13 -2.12
N PRO A 144 -2.19 10.52 -2.58
CA PRO A 144 -3.55 11.00 -2.31
C PRO A 144 -3.83 11.17 -0.81
N LYS A 145 -4.61 12.20 -0.46
CA LYS A 145 -4.84 12.59 0.95
C LYS A 145 -6.00 11.86 1.62
N ALA A 146 -6.85 11.19 0.85
CA ALA A 146 -8.02 10.47 1.32
C ALA A 146 -8.27 9.21 0.50
N LEU A 147 -8.97 8.24 1.10
CA LEU A 147 -9.50 7.09 0.37
C LEU A 147 -10.55 7.56 -0.65
N ARG A 148 -10.56 6.92 -1.82
CA ARG A 148 -11.53 7.18 -2.90
C ARG A 148 -12.75 6.24 -2.84
N TYR A 149 -12.87 5.53 -1.73
CA TYR A 149 -13.99 4.65 -1.36
C TYR A 149 -14.15 4.67 0.18
N PRO A 150 -15.35 4.42 0.73
CA PRO A 150 -15.52 4.29 2.17
C PRO A 150 -14.73 3.09 2.71
N ALA A 151 -13.91 3.29 3.75
CA ALA A 151 -13.09 2.22 4.33
C ALA A 151 -13.92 0.98 4.72
N ALA A 152 -15.11 1.20 5.30
CA ALA A 152 -16.03 0.14 5.71
C ALA A 152 -16.58 -0.69 4.53
N SER A 153 -16.59 -0.15 3.30
CA SER A 153 -17.01 -0.89 2.12
C SER A 153 -15.95 -1.88 1.63
N PHE A 154 -14.70 -1.74 2.06
CA PHE A 154 -13.59 -2.64 1.69
C PHE A 154 -13.48 -3.83 2.64
N GLU A 155 -13.69 -3.62 3.95
CA GLU A 155 -13.47 -4.65 4.99
C GLU A 155 -14.17 -6.00 4.70
N PRO A 156 -15.41 -6.05 4.15
CA PRO A 156 -16.05 -7.33 3.83
C PRO A 156 -15.27 -8.21 2.85
N ALA A 157 -14.40 -7.65 2.00
CA ALA A 157 -13.56 -8.45 1.09
C ALA A 157 -12.62 -9.40 1.87
N LEU A 158 -12.17 -8.99 3.07
CA LEU A 158 -11.36 -9.85 3.93
C LEU A 158 -12.16 -11.04 4.45
N ASP A 159 -13.39 -10.79 4.91
CA ASP A 159 -14.27 -11.85 5.43
C ASP A 159 -14.64 -12.87 4.34
N GLU A 160 -14.88 -12.38 3.12
CA GLU A 160 -15.11 -13.22 1.95
C GLU A 160 -13.86 -14.06 1.62
N LEU A 161 -12.66 -13.47 1.57
CA LEU A 161 -11.43 -14.25 1.32
C LEU A 161 -11.14 -15.30 2.40
N LEU A 162 -11.43 -15.02 3.67
CA LEU A 162 -11.33 -16.00 4.76
C LEU A 162 -12.34 -17.16 4.62
N SER A 163 -13.43 -16.93 3.88
CA SER A 163 -14.53 -17.89 3.69
C SER A 163 -14.38 -18.77 2.43
N VAL A 164 -13.46 -18.43 1.51
CA VAL A 164 -13.11 -19.26 0.32
C VAL A 164 -12.86 -20.70 0.73
N ARG A 165 -13.34 -21.71 0.00
CA ARG A 165 -13.18 -23.12 0.40
C ARG A 165 -11.72 -23.55 0.58
N ALA A 166 -11.47 -24.47 1.53
CA ALA A 166 -10.13 -24.88 1.95
C ALA A 166 -9.24 -25.37 0.79
N GLU A 167 -9.83 -26.06 -0.19
CA GLU A 167 -9.13 -26.66 -1.32
C GLU A 167 -8.47 -25.62 -2.25
N LEU A 168 -8.90 -24.36 -2.22
CA LEU A 168 -8.32 -23.28 -3.01
C LEU A 168 -7.27 -22.46 -2.23
N ARG A 169 -7.17 -22.66 -0.91
CA ARG A 169 -6.35 -21.83 -0.02
C ARG A 169 -4.86 -22.13 -0.10
N ASP A 170 -4.48 -23.29 -0.63
CA ASP A 170 -3.07 -23.69 -0.73
C ASP A 170 -2.33 -23.00 -1.88
N SER A 171 -3.06 -22.38 -2.81
CA SER A 171 -2.46 -21.64 -3.93
C SER A 171 -1.65 -20.43 -3.43
N ALA A 172 -0.49 -20.18 -4.06
CA ALA A 172 0.34 -19.02 -3.73
C ALA A 172 -0.38 -17.70 -4.03
N THR A 173 -1.23 -17.69 -5.06
CA THR A 173 -2.06 -16.55 -5.47
C THR A 173 -3.12 -16.21 -4.43
N TYR A 174 -3.85 -17.20 -3.88
CA TYR A 174 -4.80 -16.97 -2.79
C TYR A 174 -4.09 -16.42 -1.55
N ARG A 175 -3.00 -17.05 -1.12
CA ARG A 175 -2.24 -16.61 0.07
C ARG A 175 -1.73 -15.18 -0.09
N ARG A 176 -1.28 -14.83 -1.29
CA ARG A 176 -0.85 -13.47 -1.65
C ARG A 176 -1.99 -12.46 -1.54
N ASP A 177 -3.15 -12.77 -2.09
CA ASP A 177 -4.29 -11.83 -2.07
C ASP A 177 -4.88 -11.68 -0.68
N LEU A 178 -4.96 -12.77 0.10
CA LEU A 178 -5.41 -12.71 1.49
C LEU A 178 -4.49 -11.81 2.31
N LEU A 179 -3.17 -11.90 2.11
CA LEU A 179 -2.22 -10.97 2.72
C LEU A 179 -2.51 -9.54 2.30
N ASP A 180 -2.57 -9.28 0.98
CA ASP A 180 -2.72 -7.92 0.45
C ASP A 180 -4.03 -7.26 0.91
N VAL A 181 -5.12 -8.01 0.96
CA VAL A 181 -6.43 -7.51 1.43
C VAL A 181 -6.44 -7.30 2.94
N ALA A 182 -5.93 -8.23 3.75
CA ALA A 182 -5.82 -8.04 5.19
C ALA A 182 -4.92 -6.83 5.55
N ARG A 183 -3.81 -6.67 4.83
CA ARG A 183 -2.87 -5.55 4.93
C ARG A 183 -3.57 -4.23 4.58
N GLN A 184 -4.27 -4.18 3.45
CA GLN A 184 -5.02 -3.00 3.03
C GLN A 184 -6.14 -2.63 4.02
N ALA A 185 -6.80 -3.61 4.63
CA ALA A 185 -7.82 -3.36 5.66
C ALA A 185 -7.22 -2.67 6.89
N LEU A 186 -6.05 -3.12 7.37
CA LEU A 186 -5.28 -2.45 8.43
C LEU A 186 -4.84 -1.04 8.02
N ALA A 187 -4.34 -0.88 6.79
CA ALA A 187 -3.94 0.42 6.25
C ALA A 187 -5.12 1.39 6.19
N ASN A 188 -6.30 0.95 5.77
CA ASN A 188 -7.54 1.74 5.77
C ASN A 188 -7.94 2.13 7.20
N ARG A 189 -7.80 1.21 8.15
CA ARG A 189 -8.11 1.46 9.56
C ARG A 189 -7.25 2.56 10.18
N SER A 190 -5.99 2.71 9.77
CA SER A 190 -5.15 3.83 10.20
C SER A 190 -5.77 5.20 9.87
N ARG A 191 -6.50 5.31 8.74
CA ARG A 191 -7.14 6.55 8.29
C ARG A 191 -8.41 6.91 9.06
N THR A 192 -9.10 5.93 9.63
CA THR A 192 -10.27 6.18 10.49
C THR A 192 -9.86 6.36 11.95
N LEU A 193 -8.76 5.74 12.39
CA LEU A 193 -8.27 5.80 13.76
C LEU A 193 -7.51 7.09 14.10
N LEU A 194 -6.67 7.61 13.18
CA LEU A 194 -5.86 8.80 13.45
C LEU A 194 -6.69 10.04 13.80
N PRO A 195 -7.79 10.37 13.09
CA PRO A 195 -8.63 11.51 13.46
C PRO A 195 -9.23 11.39 14.88
N ARG A 196 -9.53 10.17 15.33
CA ARG A 196 -10.04 9.92 16.68
C ARG A 196 -8.95 10.12 17.72
N LEU A 197 -7.73 9.63 17.46
CA LEU A 197 -6.57 9.85 18.31
C LEU A 197 -6.28 11.36 18.44
N ALA A 198 -6.34 12.10 17.33
CA ALA A 198 -6.20 13.56 17.30
C ALA A 198 -7.27 14.28 18.12
N ALA A 199 -8.53 13.85 17.99
CA ALA A 199 -9.64 14.40 18.77
C ALA A 199 -9.45 14.18 20.28
N ALA A 200 -9.05 12.97 20.69
CA ALA A 200 -8.77 12.66 22.10
C ALA A 200 -7.62 13.52 22.67
N TYR A 201 -6.55 13.70 21.90
CA TYR A 201 -5.44 14.58 22.28
C TYR A 201 -5.88 16.04 22.42
N LYS A 202 -6.62 16.57 21.44
CA LYS A 202 -7.15 17.95 21.43
C LYS A 202 -8.09 18.20 22.62
N ALA A 203 -8.91 17.21 22.97
CA ALA A 203 -9.80 17.26 24.13
C ALA A 203 -9.06 17.08 25.47
N LYS A 204 -7.74 16.85 25.46
CA LYS A 204 -6.92 16.49 26.63
C LYS A 204 -7.46 15.27 27.38
N ASN A 205 -8.16 14.38 26.69
CA ASN A 205 -8.70 13.16 27.29
C ASN A 205 -7.59 12.10 27.35
N GLN A 206 -6.84 12.10 28.45
CA GLN A 206 -5.67 11.23 28.64
C GLN A 206 -6.03 9.73 28.56
N ALA A 207 -7.16 9.33 29.14
CA ALA A 207 -7.59 7.93 29.16
C ALA A 207 -7.89 7.43 27.74
N GLU A 208 -8.65 8.22 26.98
CA GLU A 208 -9.00 7.87 25.60
C GLU A 208 -7.80 7.94 24.67
N PHE A 209 -6.94 8.96 24.81
CA PHE A 209 -5.71 9.07 24.03
C PHE A 209 -4.79 7.87 24.26
N ALA A 210 -4.59 7.46 25.53
CA ALA A 210 -3.78 6.30 25.85
C ALA A 210 -4.38 4.99 25.31
N ARG A 211 -5.70 4.85 25.33
CA ARG A 211 -6.41 3.69 24.79
C ARG A 211 -6.25 3.59 23.27
N LEU A 212 -6.51 4.68 22.54
CA LEU A 212 -6.36 4.76 21.09
C LEU A 212 -4.89 4.65 20.66
N GLY A 213 -3.95 5.21 21.43
CA GLY A 213 -2.51 5.09 21.18
C GLY A 213 -2.02 3.65 21.31
N ARG A 214 -2.43 2.91 22.35
CA ARG A 214 -2.14 1.47 22.46
C ARG A 214 -2.76 0.68 21.31
N ARG A 215 -3.99 1.03 20.91
CA ARG A 215 -4.66 0.42 19.76
C ARG A 215 -3.89 0.66 18.46
N TRP A 216 -3.41 1.87 18.23
CA TRP A 216 -2.59 2.23 17.08
C TRP A 216 -1.33 1.36 16.98
N ILE A 217 -0.56 1.28 18.07
CA ILE A 217 0.64 0.43 18.12
C ILE A 217 0.31 -1.05 17.94
N ALA A 218 -0.78 -1.53 18.56
CA ALA A 218 -1.21 -2.92 18.40
C ALA A 218 -1.56 -3.28 16.95
N LEU A 219 -2.15 -2.35 16.18
CA LEU A 219 -2.42 -2.56 14.75
C LEU A 219 -1.14 -2.54 13.91
N ILE A 220 -0.13 -1.73 14.25
CA ILE A 220 1.20 -1.80 13.62
C ILE A 220 1.86 -3.16 13.90
N ASP A 221 1.78 -3.63 15.16
CA ASP A 221 2.34 -4.92 15.56
C ASP A 221 1.65 -6.10 14.86
N LEU A 222 0.34 -5.99 14.60
CA LEU A 222 -0.42 -6.97 13.84
C LEU A 222 -0.10 -6.90 12.34
N LEU A 223 0.07 -5.69 11.79
CA LEU A 223 0.54 -5.51 10.41
C LEU A 223 1.91 -6.16 10.20
N GLU A 224 2.87 -5.94 11.10
CA GLU A 224 4.19 -6.58 11.09
C GLU A 224 4.09 -8.10 11.08
N GLN A 225 3.23 -8.67 11.93
CA GLN A 225 3.02 -10.12 11.95
C GLN A 225 2.46 -10.64 10.63
N LEU A 226 1.49 -9.94 10.04
CA LEU A 226 0.87 -10.33 8.78
C LEU A 226 1.90 -10.30 7.64
N VAL A 227 2.63 -9.20 7.48
CA VAL A 227 3.57 -9.04 6.37
C VAL A 227 4.83 -9.91 6.55
N ALA A 228 5.10 -10.40 7.76
CA ALA A 228 6.15 -11.39 8.00
C ALA A 228 5.82 -12.81 7.49
N THR A 229 4.58 -13.07 7.05
CA THR A 229 4.15 -14.39 6.56
C THR A 229 4.54 -14.67 5.10
N ASP A 230 5.00 -13.66 4.36
CA ASP A 230 5.31 -13.76 2.93
C ASP A 230 6.72 -13.28 2.63
N GLU A 231 7.47 -14.04 1.83
CA GLU A 231 8.86 -13.73 1.53
C GLU A 231 9.04 -12.43 0.71
N ASN A 232 8.07 -12.05 -0.12
CA ASN A 232 8.14 -10.82 -0.91
C ASN A 232 7.88 -9.57 -0.05
N HIS A 233 7.53 -9.76 1.22
CA HIS A 233 7.28 -8.68 2.19
C HIS A 233 8.37 -8.59 3.25
N LEU A 234 9.53 -9.23 3.06
CA LEU A 234 10.62 -9.20 4.02
C LEU A 234 11.70 -8.20 3.62
N LEU A 235 11.87 -7.13 4.40
CA LEU A 235 12.93 -6.15 4.17
C LEU A 235 14.33 -6.78 4.19
N GLY A 236 14.52 -7.85 4.97
CA GLY A 236 15.80 -8.54 5.03
C GLY A 236 16.21 -9.15 3.68
N ARG A 237 15.26 -9.63 2.86
CA ARG A 237 15.59 -10.17 1.54
C ARG A 237 16.01 -9.08 0.57
N TRP A 238 15.35 -7.93 0.61
CA TRP A 238 15.76 -6.74 -0.16
C TRP A 238 17.19 -6.31 0.20
N VAL A 239 17.49 -6.22 1.50
CA VAL A 239 18.81 -5.82 2.00
C VAL A 239 19.89 -6.85 1.66
N GLU A 240 19.63 -8.15 1.86
CA GLU A 240 20.61 -9.19 1.52
C GLU A 240 20.87 -9.28 0.01
N SER A 241 19.85 -9.05 -0.83
CA SER A 241 20.02 -8.94 -2.28
C SER A 241 20.97 -7.80 -2.66
N ALA A 242 20.77 -6.60 -2.08
CA ALA A 242 21.66 -5.46 -2.30
C ALA A 242 23.10 -5.74 -1.80
N ARG A 243 23.23 -6.34 -0.61
CA ARG A 243 24.54 -6.73 -0.05
C ARG A 243 25.26 -7.77 -0.91
N ALA A 244 24.54 -8.63 -1.62
CA ALA A 244 25.15 -9.66 -2.47
C ALA A 244 25.95 -9.05 -3.65
N TRP A 245 25.68 -7.80 -4.04
CA TRP A 245 26.40 -7.12 -5.13
C TRP A 245 27.77 -6.58 -4.70
N GLY A 246 28.05 -6.46 -3.40
CA GLY A 246 29.31 -5.89 -2.91
C GLY A 246 30.46 -6.89 -2.83
N GLY A 247 31.64 -6.51 -3.31
CA GLY A 247 32.88 -7.29 -3.27
C GLY A 247 33.66 -7.19 -1.95
N SER A 248 33.31 -6.24 -1.06
CA SER A 248 33.99 -6.03 0.23
C SER A 248 33.01 -5.72 1.35
N ALA A 249 33.39 -5.92 2.62
CA ALA A 249 32.54 -5.60 3.77
C ALA A 249 32.07 -4.13 3.80
N ARG A 250 32.94 -3.21 3.36
CA ARG A 250 32.62 -1.78 3.22
C ARG A 250 31.54 -1.56 2.16
N GLU A 251 31.70 -2.15 0.99
CA GLU A 251 30.75 -2.01 -0.11
C GLU A 251 29.40 -2.64 0.22
N LYS A 252 29.38 -3.82 0.85
CA LYS A 252 28.13 -4.45 1.33
C LYS A 252 27.39 -3.55 2.33
N SER A 253 28.12 -2.91 3.23
CA SER A 253 27.54 -1.98 4.21
C SER A 253 26.98 -0.72 3.55
N GLN A 254 27.67 -0.20 2.53
CA GLN A 254 27.18 0.93 1.74
C GLN A 254 25.91 0.57 0.95
N LEU A 255 25.90 -0.56 0.25
CA LEU A 255 24.75 -1.02 -0.52
C LEU A 255 23.53 -1.31 0.36
N GLN A 256 23.74 -1.83 1.57
CA GLN A 256 22.66 -1.93 2.57
C GLN A 256 22.10 -0.56 2.93
N TYR A 257 22.96 0.42 3.22
CA TYR A 257 22.52 1.78 3.54
C TYR A 257 21.76 2.39 2.37
N ASP A 258 22.25 2.25 1.14
CA ASP A 258 21.60 2.78 -0.06
C ASP A 258 20.22 2.14 -0.28
N ALA A 259 20.14 0.81 -0.14
CA ALA A 259 18.90 0.04 -0.26
C ALA A 259 17.84 0.43 0.78
N LEU A 260 18.25 0.69 2.02
CA LEU A 260 17.35 1.15 3.09
C LEU A 260 16.99 2.61 2.92
N SER A 261 17.97 3.46 2.61
CA SER A 261 17.80 4.90 2.38
C SER A 261 16.75 5.12 1.30
N LEU A 262 16.79 4.38 0.18
CA LEU A 262 15.79 4.49 -0.89
C LEU A 262 14.34 4.35 -0.36
N LEU A 263 14.10 3.42 0.56
CA LEU A 263 12.77 3.12 1.11
C LEU A 263 12.36 4.04 2.28
N THR A 264 13.30 4.81 2.84
CA THR A 264 13.10 5.64 4.04
C THR A 264 13.31 7.13 3.75
N THR A 265 14.50 7.66 3.97
CA THR A 265 14.82 9.08 3.82
C THR A 265 15.02 9.52 2.37
N TRP A 266 15.14 8.54 1.46
CA TRP A 266 15.42 8.64 0.02
C TRP A 266 16.80 9.26 -0.31
N GLY A 267 17.60 9.59 0.71
CA GLY A 267 18.92 10.17 0.54
C GLY A 267 19.27 11.17 1.65
N THR A 268 19.74 12.35 1.26
CA THR A 268 20.18 13.38 2.20
C THR A 268 19.01 14.09 2.88
N ARG A 269 19.30 14.78 3.99
CA ARG A 269 18.32 15.62 4.69
C ARG A 269 17.64 16.62 3.75
N GLN A 270 18.41 17.23 2.86
CA GLN A 270 17.87 18.20 1.90
C GLN A 270 16.79 17.56 1.00
N GLY A 271 17.02 16.35 0.48
CA GLY A 271 16.02 15.63 -0.32
C GLY A 271 14.82 15.18 0.51
N ALA A 272 15.08 14.62 1.69
CA ALA A 272 14.04 14.20 2.63
C ALA A 272 13.10 15.36 3.01
N ASP A 273 13.66 16.55 3.28
CA ASP A 273 12.92 17.76 3.64
C ASP A 273 12.20 18.39 2.45
N ALA A 274 12.77 18.28 1.24
CA ALA A 274 12.12 18.67 -0.01
C ALA A 274 10.87 17.80 -0.33
N GLY A 275 10.77 16.62 0.27
CA GLY A 275 9.57 15.79 0.22
C GLY A 275 9.78 14.33 -0.16
N LEU A 276 11.03 13.92 -0.39
CA LEU A 276 11.34 12.57 -0.85
C LEU A 276 11.34 11.52 0.27
N ARG A 277 11.30 11.96 1.53
CA ARG A 277 11.06 11.07 2.67
C ARG A 277 9.80 10.23 2.46
N ASP A 278 9.89 8.95 2.81
CA ASP A 278 8.83 7.96 2.66
C ASP A 278 8.26 7.88 1.22
N TYR A 279 8.95 8.41 0.20
CA TYR A 279 8.48 8.37 -1.19
C TYR A 279 8.37 6.94 -1.69
N ALA A 280 9.32 6.08 -1.35
CA ALA A 280 9.27 4.65 -1.66
C ALA A 280 8.97 3.81 -0.40
N ASN A 281 8.04 4.27 0.44
CA ASN A 281 7.61 3.52 1.61
C ASN A 281 7.04 2.14 1.22
N ARG A 282 7.16 1.17 2.14
CA ARG A 282 6.71 -0.22 1.98
C ARG A 282 6.07 -0.72 3.26
N GLU A 283 5.03 -1.52 3.17
CA GLU A 283 4.54 -2.29 4.31
C GLU A 283 5.23 -3.66 4.35
N TRP A 284 6.55 -3.64 4.60
CA TRP A 284 7.39 -4.83 4.73
C TRP A 284 7.76 -5.11 6.17
N SER A 285 7.86 -6.40 6.52
CA SER A 285 8.36 -6.86 7.81
C SER A 285 9.77 -6.34 8.04
N GLY A 286 10.02 -5.85 9.25
CA GLY A 286 11.23 -5.13 9.63
C GLY A 286 11.13 -3.62 9.39
N LEU A 287 10.45 -3.14 8.34
CA LEU A 287 10.17 -1.72 8.18
C LEU A 287 8.98 -1.30 9.05
N VAL A 288 7.91 -2.10 9.03
CA VAL A 288 6.71 -1.91 9.86
C VAL A 288 7.05 -2.04 11.35
N GLY A 289 7.53 -3.21 11.78
CA GLY A 289 7.88 -3.47 13.17
C GLY A 289 9.14 -2.74 13.67
N GLY A 290 9.99 -2.28 12.76
CA GLY A 290 11.16 -1.47 13.05
C GLY A 290 10.84 0.02 12.98
N LEU A 291 11.11 0.65 11.84
CA LEU A 291 11.06 2.10 11.71
C LEU A 291 9.68 2.69 11.99
N TYR A 292 8.60 2.10 11.46
CA TYR A 292 7.27 2.71 11.57
C TYR A 292 6.76 2.64 13.01
N ARG A 293 6.91 1.48 13.65
CA ARG A 293 6.64 1.28 15.06
C ARG A 293 7.46 2.22 15.94
N LEU A 294 8.77 2.36 15.68
CA LEU A 294 9.65 3.27 16.40
C LEU A 294 9.12 4.70 16.34
N ARG A 295 8.82 5.20 15.13
CA ARG A 295 8.33 6.58 14.93
C ARG A 295 7.04 6.83 15.69
N TRP A 296 6.01 6.00 15.48
CA TRP A 296 4.72 6.19 16.12
C TRP A 296 4.77 5.98 17.64
N GLY A 297 5.58 5.03 18.12
CA GLY A 297 5.83 4.83 19.55
C GLY A 297 6.43 6.08 20.19
N THR A 298 7.54 6.59 19.64
CA THR A 298 8.18 7.83 20.11
C THR A 298 7.20 9.00 20.14
N TYR A 299 6.38 9.16 19.11
CA TYR A 299 5.41 10.26 19.04
C TYR A 299 4.29 10.13 20.07
N ILE A 300 3.65 8.96 20.16
CA ILE A 300 2.51 8.73 21.07
C ILE A 300 2.96 8.81 22.53
N ASP A 301 4.15 8.29 22.86
CA ASP A 301 4.70 8.36 24.21
C ASP A 301 4.97 9.82 24.61
N GLU A 302 5.57 10.61 23.72
CA GLU A 302 5.85 12.02 23.98
C GLU A 302 4.57 12.85 24.11
N LEU A 303 3.57 12.62 23.26
CA LEU A 303 2.26 13.24 23.38
C LEU A 303 1.57 12.86 24.71
N SER A 304 1.67 11.60 25.12
CA SER A 304 1.11 11.12 26.39
C SER A 304 1.78 11.79 27.60
N ALA A 305 3.12 11.87 27.58
CA ALA A 305 3.90 12.53 28.63
C ALA A 305 3.58 14.03 28.71
N ALA A 306 3.56 14.71 27.56
CA ALA A 306 3.23 16.13 27.48
C ALA A 306 1.82 16.44 28.02
N LEU A 307 0.82 15.60 27.71
CA LEU A 307 -0.52 15.72 28.25
C LEU A 307 -0.57 15.53 29.77
N LYS A 308 0.16 14.54 30.30
CA LYS A 308 0.21 14.25 31.73
C LYS A 308 0.85 15.39 32.52
N GLU A 309 1.91 15.98 31.97
CA GLU A 309 2.70 17.04 32.61
C GLU A 309 2.16 18.45 32.32
N GLY A 310 1.19 18.60 31.43
CA GLY A 310 0.63 19.90 31.06
C GLY A 310 1.60 20.79 30.26
N ARG A 311 2.54 20.19 29.54
CA ARG A 311 3.56 20.89 28.74
C ARG A 311 3.30 20.76 27.24
N LYS A 312 4.03 21.53 26.44
CA LYS A 312 4.09 21.31 24.99
C LYS A 312 4.97 20.09 24.69
N PRO A 313 4.63 19.27 23.68
CA PRO A 313 5.48 18.17 23.26
C PRO A 313 6.78 18.70 22.64
N VAL A 314 7.86 17.97 22.86
CA VAL A 314 9.18 18.23 22.29
C VAL A 314 9.19 17.80 20.83
N ALA A 315 9.74 18.65 19.97
CA ALA A 315 9.88 18.34 18.55
C ALA A 315 10.91 17.22 18.35
N VAL A 316 10.55 16.22 17.54
CA VAL A 316 11.45 15.12 17.16
C VAL A 316 12.17 15.49 15.86
N ASP A 317 13.50 15.37 15.85
CA ASP A 317 14.26 15.39 14.59
C ASP A 317 14.10 14.05 13.87
N TRP A 318 13.03 13.96 13.07
CA TRP A 318 12.67 12.73 12.36
C TRP A 318 13.77 12.21 11.44
N PHE A 319 14.46 13.10 10.71
CA PHE A 319 15.53 12.66 9.81
C PHE A 319 16.69 12.02 10.60
N ALA A 320 17.10 12.63 11.72
CA ALA A 320 18.19 12.05 12.53
C ALA A 320 17.81 10.70 13.15
N LEU A 321 16.55 10.51 13.53
CA LEU A 321 16.03 9.23 14.00
C LEU A 321 16.03 8.18 12.87
N GLU A 322 15.50 8.54 11.70
CA GLU A 322 15.39 7.66 10.53
C GLU A 322 16.75 7.28 9.93
N ASP A 323 17.68 8.23 9.82
CA ASP A 323 19.05 7.97 9.35
C ASP A 323 19.80 7.04 10.30
N ARG A 324 19.65 7.24 11.62
CA ARG A 324 20.23 6.34 12.63
C ARG A 324 19.70 4.91 12.49
N TRP A 325 18.40 4.74 12.31
CA TRP A 325 17.80 3.44 12.07
C TRP A 325 18.27 2.84 10.75
N THR A 326 18.33 3.63 9.67
CA THR A 326 18.81 3.20 8.34
C THR A 326 20.25 2.69 8.39
N ARG A 327 21.12 3.31 9.19
CA ARG A 327 22.51 2.86 9.39
C ARG A 327 22.62 1.61 10.24
N ASN A 328 21.66 1.36 11.13
CA ASN A 328 21.68 0.22 12.05
C ASN A 328 20.25 -0.28 12.35
N PRO A 329 19.61 -0.99 11.40
CA PRO A 329 18.22 -1.42 11.53
C PRO A 329 18.06 -2.62 12.47
N GLY A 330 19.15 -3.17 13.01
CA GLY A 330 19.17 -4.44 13.72
C GLY A 330 19.11 -5.65 12.77
N THR A 331 18.67 -6.79 13.29
CA THR A 331 18.51 -8.02 12.51
C THR A 331 17.22 -7.97 11.69
N LEU A 332 17.34 -8.17 10.37
CA LEU A 332 16.21 -8.24 9.44
C LEU A 332 16.00 -9.69 9.02
N ALA A 333 14.79 -10.22 9.21
CA ALA A 333 14.47 -11.60 8.85
C ALA A 333 14.46 -11.79 7.32
N THR A 334 14.95 -12.93 6.85
CA THR A 334 14.97 -13.33 5.43
C THR A 334 14.07 -14.53 5.14
N GLN A 335 13.50 -15.13 6.18
CA GLN A 335 12.58 -16.26 6.10
C GLN A 335 11.21 -15.86 6.65
N PRO A 336 10.12 -16.25 5.98
CA PRO A 336 8.78 -15.95 6.45
C PRO A 336 8.48 -16.72 7.75
N ARG A 337 7.56 -16.19 8.55
CA ARG A 337 7.09 -16.80 9.80
C ARG A 337 5.59 -16.65 9.96
N GLY A 338 4.96 -17.66 10.56
CA GLY A 338 3.51 -17.70 10.76
C GLY A 338 2.76 -18.17 9.51
N GLN A 339 1.44 -18.22 9.62
CA GLN A 339 0.55 -18.63 8.54
C GLN A 339 -0.40 -17.49 8.21
N VAL A 340 -0.38 -17.04 6.95
CA VAL A 340 -1.17 -15.87 6.50
C VAL A 340 -2.64 -15.96 6.88
N HIS A 341 -3.26 -17.14 6.74
CA HIS A 341 -4.68 -17.33 7.06
C HIS A 341 -4.96 -17.10 8.54
N GLN A 342 -4.13 -17.63 9.45
CA GLN A 342 -4.32 -17.47 10.89
C GLN A 342 -4.16 -16.00 11.30
N VAL A 343 -3.14 -15.31 10.76
CA VAL A 343 -2.92 -13.89 11.07
C VAL A 343 -4.02 -13.01 10.44
N ALA A 344 -4.50 -13.34 9.24
CA ALA A 344 -5.62 -12.64 8.61
C ALA A 344 -6.93 -12.77 9.40
N GLU A 345 -7.20 -13.92 10.02
CA GLU A 345 -8.32 -14.04 10.96
C GLU A 345 -8.13 -13.16 12.21
N GLU A 346 -6.90 -13.04 12.72
CA GLU A 346 -6.60 -12.10 13.81
C GLU A 346 -6.83 -10.65 13.39
N VAL A 347 -6.50 -10.30 12.15
CA VAL A 347 -6.83 -9.00 11.56
C VAL A 347 -8.34 -8.78 11.52
N ALA A 348 -9.12 -9.70 10.97
CA ALA A 348 -10.58 -9.59 10.92
C ALA A 348 -11.17 -9.40 12.34
N ARG A 349 -10.75 -10.24 13.31
CA ARG A 349 -11.16 -10.12 14.72
C ARG A 349 -10.72 -8.79 15.34
N ALA A 350 -9.54 -8.28 14.99
CA ALA A 350 -9.06 -7.00 15.49
C ALA A 350 -9.93 -5.87 14.93
N LEU A 351 -10.23 -5.85 13.63
CA LEU A 351 -10.98 -4.80 12.96
C LEU A 351 -12.47 -4.77 13.36
N ALA A 352 -13.06 -5.93 13.66
CA ALA A 352 -14.43 -6.03 14.15
C ALA A 352 -14.65 -5.45 15.56
N ARG A 353 -13.58 -5.30 16.37
CA ARG A 353 -13.70 -4.64 17.67
C ARG A 353 -13.97 -3.15 17.46
N ALA A 354 -14.99 -2.65 18.16
CA ALA A 354 -15.24 -1.22 18.23
C ALA A 354 -13.99 -0.51 18.76
N ASP A 355 -13.46 0.40 17.93
CA ASP A 355 -12.33 1.24 18.29
C ASP A 355 -12.70 2.27 19.33
#